data_AF-A0A843ALX3-F1
#
_entry.id   AF-A0A843ALX3-F1
#
_cell.length_a   1.000
_cell.length_b   1.000
_cell.length_c   1.000
_cell.angle_alpha   90.00
_cell.angle_beta   90.00
_cell.angle_gamma   90.00
#
_symmetry.space_group_name_H-M   'P 1'
#
loop_
_entity.id
_entity.type
_entity.pdbx_description
1 polymer ?
#
loop_
_entity_poly.entity_id
_entity_poly.type
_entity_poly.pdbx_seq_one_letter_code
_entity_poly.pdbx_strand_id
1 'polypeptide(L)'
;MDIEGFVRDKLAKQDNSKNQDEKSLENLLANIIMEYKDINHENAILMAQSVIDEVQTTLNIETSNDLFLKDIINIPKSEIAMGEMGVGSRGAGDFFVHRKIAEIVASTKSSSLVNPEAQDDGGVVKSPVSGSKEDEDVYITTAVDGIHSRLSEYPFLGGFHVTRASLRDVCVMGAEPVAIISDLHLADDGDVGKLFDFTAGVATVSELIDVPIVAGSTLRVGGDMVLGDRLVSAVGSIGVSKYPPTARKRAESGDVILLTEGSGGGTITTTAIYNGFFDVVWETMDIGFIKASNALVKDDLVKDVHAMTDVTNGGLRGDAHEISSTTGLGLEFYQDDIRNMVTPKVLSMLETLDIDPLGVSIDSLMIVAPEDVAKKVKNSVESVGVKIAEIGTVDNTGIPRMINSDGKEEILEPLFREAAYTKIKKLVGETTPEDFEIMKEKVQKAADNSIKKKERVINYIKNNS
;
A
#
# COMPACT_ATOMS: atom_id res chain seq x y z
N MET A 1 -17.12 -9.26 11.91
CA MET A 1 -16.68 -10.61 12.28
C MET A 1 -16.89 -11.53 11.10
N ASP A 2 -15.87 -12.29 10.70
CA ASP A 2 -16.01 -13.37 9.72
C ASP A 2 -16.67 -14.59 10.39
N ILE A 3 -17.94 -14.83 10.06
CA ILE A 3 -18.71 -15.93 10.66
C ILE A 3 -18.45 -17.27 9.98
N GLU A 4 -18.05 -17.27 8.71
CA GLU A 4 -17.63 -18.47 8.00
C GLU A 4 -16.33 -19.03 8.61
N GLY A 5 -15.31 -18.17 8.76
CA GLY A 5 -14.05 -18.51 9.41
C GLY A 5 -14.23 -18.97 10.86
N PHE A 6 -15.16 -18.35 11.59
CA PHE A 6 -15.52 -18.77 12.94
C PHE A 6 -16.07 -20.21 12.98
N VAL A 7 -17.03 -20.54 12.12
CA VAL A 7 -17.61 -21.89 12.05
C VAL A 7 -16.56 -22.92 11.63
N ARG A 8 -15.73 -22.60 10.61
CA ARG A 8 -14.63 -23.48 10.17
C ARG A 8 -13.68 -23.83 11.31
N ASP A 9 -13.27 -22.85 12.12
CA ASP A 9 -12.39 -23.08 13.28
C ASP A 9 -13.06 -23.95 14.36
N LYS A 10 -14.35 -23.72 14.63
CA LYS A 10 -15.10 -24.50 15.63
C LYS A 10 -15.27 -25.96 15.22
N LEU A 11 -15.65 -26.22 13.97
CA LEU A 11 -15.78 -27.59 13.45
C LEU A 11 -14.43 -28.33 13.48
N ALA A 12 -13.34 -27.67 13.07
CA ALA A 12 -12.00 -28.29 13.11
C ALA A 12 -11.54 -28.66 14.54
N LYS A 13 -11.97 -27.91 15.57
CA LYS A 13 -11.69 -28.22 16.98
C LYS A 13 -12.59 -29.32 17.55
N GLN A 14 -13.82 -29.44 17.06
CA GLN A 14 -14.75 -30.50 17.46
C GLN A 14 -14.27 -31.88 17.00
N ASP A 15 -13.72 -32.00 15.79
CA ASP A 15 -13.09 -33.25 15.33
C ASP A 15 -11.93 -33.71 16.24
N ASN A 16 -11.25 -32.76 16.89
CA ASN A 16 -10.15 -33.03 17.82
C ASN A 16 -10.58 -33.22 19.28
N SER A 17 -11.83 -32.89 19.63
CA SER A 17 -12.35 -32.98 21.00
C SER A 17 -13.69 -33.71 21.04
N LYS A 18 -13.69 -34.95 21.55
CA LYS A 18 -14.93 -35.70 21.78
C LYS A 18 -15.83 -34.90 22.74
N ASN A 19 -16.93 -34.36 22.21
CA ASN A 19 -18.08 -33.73 22.90
C ASN A 19 -18.11 -32.19 22.97
N GLN A 20 -18.52 -31.56 21.87
CA GLN A 20 -19.42 -30.39 21.96
C GLN A 20 -20.66 -30.65 21.08
N ASP A 21 -21.84 -30.33 21.60
CA ASP A 21 -23.15 -30.50 20.94
C ASP A 21 -23.29 -29.46 19.80
N GLU A 22 -23.69 -29.87 18.59
CA GLU A 22 -23.91 -28.96 17.44
C GLU A 22 -24.90 -27.82 17.80
N LYS A 23 -25.89 -28.13 18.65
CA LYS A 23 -26.81 -27.13 19.21
C LYS A 23 -26.12 -26.03 20.01
N SER A 24 -24.97 -26.31 20.59
CA SER A 24 -24.16 -25.31 21.30
C SER A 24 -23.54 -24.30 20.32
N LEU A 25 -23.09 -24.76 19.15
CA LEU A 25 -22.51 -23.90 18.11
C LEU A 25 -23.57 -23.02 17.45
N GLU A 26 -24.73 -23.59 17.11
CA GLU A 26 -25.87 -22.84 16.57
C GLU A 26 -26.27 -21.68 17.49
N ASN A 27 -26.51 -21.96 18.77
CA ASN A 27 -26.89 -20.94 19.75
C ASN A 27 -25.78 -19.90 19.97
N LEU A 28 -24.51 -20.32 19.99
CA LEU A 28 -23.38 -19.41 20.12
C LEU A 28 -23.31 -18.44 18.93
N LEU A 29 -23.41 -18.97 17.70
CA LEU A 29 -23.37 -18.15 16.49
C LEU A 29 -24.60 -17.25 16.38
N ALA A 30 -25.80 -17.74 16.73
CA ALA A 30 -27.01 -16.92 16.76
C ALA A 30 -26.89 -15.74 17.72
N ASN A 31 -26.31 -15.94 18.91
CA ASN A 31 -26.04 -14.85 19.85
C ASN A 31 -25.10 -13.80 19.25
N ILE A 32 -24.01 -14.23 18.60
CA ILE A 32 -23.07 -13.34 17.91
C ILE A 32 -23.79 -12.56 16.80
N ILE A 33 -24.61 -13.22 15.98
CA ILE A 33 -25.35 -12.54 14.90
C ILE A 33 -26.26 -11.45 15.47
N MET A 34 -26.96 -11.73 16.58
CA MET A 34 -27.82 -10.72 17.24
C MET A 34 -27.05 -9.55 17.87
N GLU A 35 -25.74 -9.67 18.12
CA GLU A 35 -24.91 -8.54 18.55
C GLU A 35 -24.71 -7.51 17.42
N TYR A 36 -24.79 -7.95 16.16
CA TYR A 36 -24.61 -7.10 14.98
C TYR A 36 -25.92 -6.74 14.29
N LYS A 37 -26.90 -7.65 14.27
CA LYS A 37 -28.17 -7.52 13.54
C LYS A 37 -29.36 -7.42 14.49
N ASP A 38 -30.24 -6.45 14.23
CA ASP A 38 -31.54 -6.33 14.93
C ASP A 38 -32.55 -7.34 14.37
N ILE A 39 -32.40 -8.60 14.78
CA ILE A 39 -33.28 -9.70 14.41
C ILE A 39 -33.69 -10.51 15.64
N ASN A 40 -34.82 -11.19 15.54
CA ASN A 40 -35.25 -12.09 16.62
C ASN A 40 -34.37 -13.35 16.68
N HIS A 41 -34.38 -14.02 17.84
CA HIS A 41 -33.58 -15.22 18.09
C HIS A 41 -33.90 -16.37 17.12
N GLU A 42 -35.15 -16.52 16.68
CA GLU A 42 -35.55 -17.57 15.73
C GLU A 42 -34.85 -17.39 14.39
N ASN A 43 -34.86 -16.18 13.83
CA ASN A 43 -34.16 -15.84 12.60
C ASN A 43 -32.64 -15.96 12.74
N ALA A 44 -32.09 -15.55 13.89
CA ALA A 44 -30.66 -15.68 14.16
C ALA A 44 -30.21 -17.16 14.17
N ILE A 45 -31.03 -18.05 14.72
CA ILE A 45 -30.78 -19.50 14.68
C ILE A 45 -30.83 -20.03 13.25
N LEU A 46 -31.82 -19.62 12.44
CA LEU A 46 -31.90 -20.03 11.04
C LEU A 46 -30.69 -19.57 10.23
N MET A 47 -30.22 -18.34 10.45
CA MET A 47 -28.97 -17.86 9.85
C MET A 47 -27.77 -18.68 10.30
N ALA A 48 -27.62 -18.92 11.60
CA ALA A 48 -26.53 -19.74 12.13
C ALA A 48 -26.52 -21.16 11.53
N GLN A 49 -27.68 -21.80 11.43
CA GLN A 49 -27.85 -23.11 10.80
C GLN A 49 -27.45 -23.09 9.33
N SER A 50 -27.84 -22.05 8.58
CA SER A 50 -27.49 -21.90 7.17
C SER A 50 -25.98 -21.76 6.98
N VAL A 51 -25.31 -20.94 7.80
CA VAL A 51 -23.85 -20.79 7.76
C VAL A 51 -23.16 -22.11 8.08
N ILE A 52 -23.64 -22.86 9.07
CA ILE A 52 -23.08 -24.17 9.44
C ILE A 52 -23.24 -25.18 8.29
N ASP A 53 -24.43 -25.26 7.69
CA ASP A 53 -24.73 -26.16 6.58
C ASP A 53 -23.88 -25.83 5.34
N GLU A 54 -23.74 -24.56 5.00
CA GLU A 54 -22.86 -24.11 3.90
C GLU A 54 -21.41 -24.48 4.17
N VAL A 55 -20.89 -24.19 5.38
CA VAL A 55 -19.51 -24.55 5.74
C VAL A 55 -19.29 -26.06 5.69
N GLN A 56 -20.18 -26.87 6.29
CA GLN A 56 -20.11 -28.32 6.21
C GLN A 56 -20.13 -28.82 4.76
N THR A 57 -20.99 -28.23 3.92
CA THR A 57 -21.07 -28.53 2.49
C THR A 57 -19.75 -28.24 1.78
N THR A 58 -19.12 -27.09 2.03
CA THR A 58 -17.81 -26.79 1.41
C THR A 58 -16.70 -27.73 1.88
N LEU A 59 -16.73 -28.18 3.13
CA LEU A 59 -15.72 -29.11 3.68
C LEU A 59 -15.79 -30.50 3.04
N ASN A 60 -16.91 -30.88 2.42
CA ASN A 60 -17.03 -32.15 1.69
C ASN A 60 -16.01 -32.27 0.54
N ILE A 61 -15.46 -31.15 0.04
CA ILE A 61 -14.38 -31.20 -0.97
C ILE A 61 -13.17 -32.01 -0.49
N GLU A 62 -12.94 -32.08 0.81
CA GLU A 62 -11.82 -32.83 1.39
C GLU A 62 -11.95 -34.34 1.16
N THR A 63 -13.17 -34.84 0.95
CA THR A 63 -13.49 -36.24 0.66
C THR A 63 -13.52 -36.56 -0.84
N SER A 64 -13.38 -35.56 -1.71
CA SER A 64 -13.40 -35.75 -3.15
C SER A 64 -12.19 -36.55 -3.64
N ASN A 65 -12.43 -37.48 -4.57
CA ASN A 65 -11.39 -38.22 -5.26
C ASN A 65 -10.71 -37.40 -6.36
N ASP A 66 -11.28 -36.25 -6.75
CA ASP A 66 -10.67 -35.34 -7.70
C ASP A 66 -9.60 -34.49 -7.01
N LEU A 67 -8.37 -35.01 -7.01
CA LEU A 67 -7.22 -34.37 -6.37
C LEU A 67 -6.89 -33.01 -7.00
N PHE A 68 -7.16 -32.82 -8.30
CA PHE A 68 -6.86 -31.56 -8.96
C PHE A 68 -7.90 -30.48 -8.64
N LEU A 69 -9.18 -30.84 -8.63
CA LEU A 69 -10.24 -29.95 -8.16
C LEU A 69 -10.03 -29.56 -6.69
N LYS A 70 -9.64 -30.51 -5.84
CA LYS A 70 -9.30 -30.26 -4.44
C LYS A 70 -8.14 -29.26 -4.30
N ASP A 71 -7.11 -29.39 -5.13
CA ASP A 71 -5.99 -28.44 -5.21
C ASP A 71 -6.42 -27.06 -5.74
N ILE A 72 -7.38 -26.98 -6.67
CA ILE A 72 -7.95 -25.71 -7.17
C ILE A 72 -8.72 -24.97 -6.07
N ILE A 73 -9.59 -25.67 -5.34
CA ILE A 73 -10.44 -25.05 -4.33
C ILE A 73 -9.63 -24.61 -3.10
N ASN A 74 -8.64 -25.41 -2.69
CA ASN A 74 -7.83 -25.10 -1.51
C ASN A 74 -6.67 -24.14 -1.80
N ILE A 75 -6.22 -23.42 -0.79
CA ILE A 75 -5.03 -22.56 -0.86
C ILE A 75 -3.75 -23.34 -0.51
N PRO A 76 -2.60 -23.00 -1.10
CA PRO A 76 -1.30 -23.40 -0.57
C PRO A 76 -1.06 -22.75 0.81
N LYS A 77 -1.11 -23.54 1.89
CA LYS A 77 -0.95 -23.02 3.25
C LYS A 77 0.51 -22.72 3.57
N SER A 78 0.78 -21.51 4.05
CA SER A 78 2.08 -21.13 4.67
C SER A 78 2.11 -21.43 6.17
N GLU A 79 0.95 -21.53 6.83
CA GLU A 79 0.81 -21.58 8.30
C GLU A 79 1.36 -20.35 9.04
N ILE A 80 1.61 -19.25 8.31
CA ILE A 80 2.09 -17.99 8.87
C ILE A 80 1.04 -16.92 8.59
N ALA A 81 0.56 -16.24 9.63
CA ALA A 81 -0.41 -15.17 9.49
C ALA A 81 0.24 -13.88 8.94
N MET A 82 -0.55 -13.05 8.27
CA MET A 82 -0.10 -11.77 7.68
C MET A 82 0.58 -10.86 8.72
N GLY A 83 -0.01 -10.73 9.91
CA GLY A 83 0.52 -9.92 11.00
C GLY A 83 1.78 -10.50 11.66
N GLU A 84 1.90 -11.84 11.72
CA GLU A 84 3.11 -12.51 12.22
C GLU A 84 4.29 -12.25 11.29
N MET A 85 4.05 -12.37 9.98
CA MET A 85 5.04 -12.05 8.96
C MET A 85 5.33 -10.54 8.85
N GLY A 86 4.49 -9.69 9.44
CA GLY A 86 4.66 -8.24 9.40
C GLY A 86 4.34 -7.61 8.04
N VAL A 87 3.52 -8.26 7.21
CA VAL A 87 3.11 -7.72 5.91
C VAL A 87 2.25 -6.48 6.10
N GLY A 88 2.48 -5.45 5.29
CA GLY A 88 1.86 -4.12 5.42
C GLY A 88 2.51 -3.23 6.48
N SER A 89 3.69 -3.60 6.99
CA SER A 89 4.47 -2.79 7.94
C SER A 89 5.80 -2.28 7.36
N ARG A 90 6.06 -2.45 6.04
CA ARG A 90 7.28 -2.03 5.33
C ARG A 90 8.58 -2.49 6.01
N GLY A 91 8.50 -3.66 6.64
CA GLY A 91 9.58 -4.32 7.35
C GLY A 91 10.19 -5.47 6.55
N ALA A 92 11.20 -6.14 7.10
CA ALA A 92 11.89 -7.24 6.41
C ALA A 92 10.96 -8.37 5.91
N GLY A 93 9.94 -8.72 6.71
CA GLY A 93 8.95 -9.73 6.32
C GLY A 93 7.98 -9.26 5.24
N ASP A 94 7.63 -7.98 5.24
CA ASP A 94 6.83 -7.35 4.20
C ASP A 94 7.55 -7.39 2.85
N PHE A 95 8.81 -6.94 2.83
CA PHE A 95 9.64 -6.97 1.63
C PHE A 95 9.83 -8.39 1.09
N PHE A 96 9.97 -9.38 1.99
CA PHE A 96 10.07 -10.77 1.57
C PHE A 96 8.80 -11.25 0.86
N VAL A 97 7.62 -11.00 1.42
CA VAL A 97 6.34 -11.39 0.80
C VAL A 97 6.13 -10.69 -0.53
N HIS A 98 6.44 -9.38 -0.63
CA HIS A 98 6.36 -8.65 -1.89
C HIS A 98 7.28 -9.24 -2.97
N ARG A 99 8.50 -9.66 -2.63
CA ARG A 99 9.37 -10.41 -3.57
C ARG A 99 8.75 -11.73 -4.01
N LYS A 100 8.07 -12.46 -3.13
CA LYS A 100 7.38 -13.71 -3.51
C LYS A 100 6.20 -13.44 -4.46
N ILE A 101 5.47 -12.35 -4.25
CA ILE A 101 4.40 -11.91 -5.18
C ILE A 101 5.02 -11.60 -6.54
N ALA A 102 6.13 -10.85 -6.57
CA ALA A 102 6.86 -10.56 -7.81
C ALA A 102 7.33 -11.83 -8.53
N GLU A 103 7.85 -12.85 -7.83
CA GLU A 103 8.22 -14.15 -8.42
C GLU A 103 7.02 -14.86 -9.07
N ILE A 104 5.85 -14.82 -8.44
CA ILE A 104 4.62 -15.38 -9.01
C ILE A 104 4.24 -14.63 -10.30
N VAL A 105 4.35 -13.32 -10.32
CA VAL A 105 4.09 -12.50 -11.52
C VAL A 105 5.14 -12.76 -12.60
N ALA A 106 6.41 -12.84 -12.26
CA ALA A 106 7.51 -13.15 -13.18
C ALA A 106 7.33 -14.50 -13.87
N SER A 107 6.72 -15.46 -13.19
CA SER A 107 6.39 -16.76 -13.78
C SER A 107 5.25 -16.68 -14.81
N THR A 108 4.64 -15.52 -15.05
CA THR A 108 3.67 -15.31 -16.14
C THR A 108 4.39 -15.12 -17.47
N LYS A 109 3.86 -15.74 -18.54
CA LYS A 109 4.45 -15.66 -19.88
C LYS A 109 3.92 -14.43 -20.64
N SER A 110 3.94 -13.27 -19.98
CA SER A 110 3.49 -11.97 -20.48
C SER A 110 4.46 -10.89 -20.00
N SER A 111 4.71 -9.87 -20.81
CA SER A 111 5.70 -8.82 -20.51
C SER A 111 5.05 -7.44 -20.47
N SER A 112 5.52 -6.62 -19.53
CA SER A 112 5.36 -5.16 -19.52
C SER A 112 6.75 -4.50 -19.45
N LEU A 113 6.83 -3.18 -19.62
CA LEU A 113 8.10 -2.46 -19.57
C LEU A 113 8.62 -2.39 -18.12
N VAL A 114 7.73 -2.03 -17.20
CA VAL A 114 7.95 -2.10 -15.75
C VAL A 114 6.89 -3.01 -15.18
N ASN A 115 7.30 -3.95 -14.34
CA ASN A 115 6.45 -4.96 -13.73
C ASN A 115 6.80 -5.08 -12.22
N PRO A 116 6.06 -5.86 -11.43
CA PRO A 116 6.33 -6.02 -10.01
C PRO A 116 7.74 -6.52 -9.62
N GLU A 117 8.52 -7.09 -10.56
CA GLU A 117 9.93 -7.46 -10.32
C GLU A 117 10.83 -6.24 -10.16
N ALA A 118 10.47 -5.10 -10.75
CA ALA A 118 11.20 -3.85 -10.57
C ALA A 118 11.07 -3.29 -9.15
N GLN A 119 10.04 -3.70 -8.41
CA GLN A 119 9.65 -3.14 -7.10
C GLN A 119 9.52 -1.61 -7.13
N ASP A 120 9.09 -1.07 -8.27
CA ASP A 120 8.86 0.36 -8.49
C ASP A 120 7.43 0.76 -8.10
N ASP A 121 7.15 2.06 -8.06
CA ASP A 121 5.87 2.59 -7.57
C ASP A 121 4.70 2.31 -8.52
N GLY A 122 4.97 2.00 -9.80
CA GLY A 122 3.94 1.70 -10.79
C GLY A 122 4.35 0.66 -11.84
N GLY A 123 3.34 0.03 -12.44
CA GLY A 123 3.51 -0.80 -13.63
C GLY A 123 3.45 0.05 -14.90
N VAL A 124 4.29 -0.26 -15.90
CA VAL A 124 4.34 0.52 -17.15
C VAL A 124 4.21 -0.40 -18.36
N VAL A 125 3.30 -0.07 -19.26
CA VAL A 125 3.22 -0.68 -20.60
C VAL A 125 3.58 0.36 -21.67
N LYS A 126 4.25 -0.12 -22.71
CA LYS A 126 4.60 0.69 -23.88
C LYS A 126 3.59 0.40 -24.99
N SER A 127 2.99 1.45 -25.55
CA SER A 127 1.99 1.34 -26.61
C SER A 127 2.34 2.24 -27.78
N PRO A 128 2.34 1.73 -29.03
CA PRO A 128 2.53 2.56 -30.21
C PRO A 128 1.32 3.48 -30.41
N VAL A 129 1.55 4.73 -30.83
CA VAL A 129 0.47 5.64 -31.18
C VAL A 129 -0.07 5.29 -32.57
N SER A 130 -1.31 4.82 -32.65
CA SER A 130 -1.93 4.49 -33.93
C SER A 130 -2.14 5.74 -34.79
N GLY A 131 -1.52 5.80 -35.97
CA GLY A 131 -1.71 6.88 -36.94
C GLY A 131 -0.72 8.05 -36.84
N SER A 132 0.29 7.98 -35.95
CA SER A 132 1.43 8.89 -35.99
C SER A 132 2.39 8.51 -37.13
N LYS A 133 3.27 9.44 -37.54
CA LYS A 133 4.43 9.11 -38.37
C LYS A 133 5.33 8.17 -37.57
N GLU A 134 6.00 7.23 -38.24
CA GLU A 134 6.83 6.15 -37.64
C GLU A 134 7.60 6.59 -36.37
N ASP A 135 7.54 5.74 -35.32
CA ASP A 135 8.28 5.78 -34.04
C ASP A 135 7.83 6.74 -32.90
N GLU A 136 6.54 7.10 -32.80
CA GLU A 136 6.00 7.69 -31.55
C GLU A 136 5.35 6.64 -30.65
N ASP A 137 6.02 6.33 -29.54
CA ASP A 137 5.50 5.48 -28.47
C ASP A 137 4.98 6.32 -27.30
N VAL A 138 3.94 5.81 -26.64
CA VAL A 138 3.45 6.35 -25.35
C VAL A 138 3.62 5.29 -24.28
N TYR A 139 3.97 5.74 -23.09
CA TYR A 139 4.10 4.91 -21.91
C TYR A 139 2.88 5.15 -21.04
N ILE A 140 2.20 4.05 -20.67
CA ILE A 140 1.02 4.08 -19.80
C ILE A 140 1.47 3.54 -18.45
N THR A 141 1.43 4.38 -17.44
CA THR A 141 1.76 4.05 -16.05
C THR A 141 0.47 3.76 -15.30
N THR A 142 0.47 2.69 -14.52
CA THR A 142 -0.66 2.31 -13.66
C THR A 142 -0.17 2.07 -12.24
N ALA A 143 -0.89 2.61 -11.27
CA ALA A 143 -0.66 2.35 -9.85
C ALA A 143 -1.98 2.06 -9.14
N VAL A 144 -1.91 1.37 -8.00
CA VAL A 144 -3.07 1.06 -7.16
C VAL A 144 -2.66 1.08 -5.71
N ASP A 145 -3.45 1.74 -4.87
CA ASP A 145 -3.25 1.75 -3.43
C ASP A 145 -4.54 1.43 -2.68
N GLY A 146 -4.40 0.79 -1.53
CA GLY A 146 -5.48 0.45 -0.61
C GLY A 146 -5.73 1.56 0.41
N ILE A 147 -6.98 1.70 0.85
CA ILE A 147 -7.30 2.61 1.95
C ILE A 147 -6.45 2.28 3.17
N HIS A 148 -5.89 3.31 3.82
CA HIS A 148 -5.23 3.13 5.10
C HIS A 148 -6.22 2.50 6.10
N SER A 149 -5.91 1.29 6.59
CA SER A 149 -6.86 0.42 7.32
C SER A 149 -7.51 1.03 8.57
N ARG A 150 -6.88 2.06 9.15
CA ARG A 150 -7.39 2.81 10.31
C ARG A 150 -8.31 3.99 9.94
N LEU A 151 -8.51 4.26 8.65
CA LEU A 151 -9.42 5.27 8.13
C LEU A 151 -10.77 4.70 7.66
N SER A 152 -11.05 3.40 7.88
CA SER A 152 -12.37 2.82 7.59
C SER A 152 -13.54 3.55 8.30
N GLU A 153 -13.27 4.16 9.46
CA GLU A 153 -14.25 4.95 10.23
C GLU A 153 -14.31 6.43 9.82
N TYR A 154 -13.44 6.84 8.89
CA TYR A 154 -13.33 8.22 8.41
C TYR A 154 -13.31 8.21 6.87
N PRO A 155 -14.41 7.79 6.21
CA PRO A 155 -14.39 7.39 4.81
C PRO A 155 -13.95 8.51 3.87
N PHE A 156 -14.40 9.76 4.09
CA PHE A 156 -13.94 10.91 3.31
C PHE A 156 -12.41 11.05 3.30
N LEU A 157 -11.79 11.00 4.49
CA LEU A 157 -10.33 11.09 4.63
C LEU A 157 -9.65 9.87 4.01
N GLY A 158 -10.25 8.69 4.17
CA GLY A 158 -9.82 7.46 3.52
C GLY A 158 -9.75 7.60 2.00
N GLY A 159 -10.83 8.06 1.37
CA GLY A 159 -10.94 8.29 -0.07
C GLY A 159 -9.99 9.38 -0.56
N PHE A 160 -9.88 10.48 0.19
CA PHE A 160 -8.96 11.57 -0.13
C PHE A 160 -7.50 11.11 -0.14
N HIS A 161 -7.03 10.43 0.92
CA HIS A 161 -5.63 10.03 1.03
C HIS A 161 -5.26 8.88 0.10
N VAL A 162 -6.12 7.87 -0.09
CA VAL A 162 -5.79 6.75 -1.00
C VAL A 162 -5.74 7.20 -2.46
N THR A 163 -6.59 8.16 -2.84
CA THR A 163 -6.53 8.75 -4.18
C THR A 163 -5.23 9.49 -4.39
N ARG A 164 -4.82 10.31 -3.42
CA ARG A 164 -3.50 10.96 -3.45
C ARG A 164 -2.38 9.95 -3.56
N ALA A 165 -2.38 8.91 -2.74
CA ALA A 165 -1.31 7.90 -2.73
C ALA A 165 -1.16 7.23 -4.11
N SER A 166 -2.25 6.72 -4.68
CA SER A 166 -2.24 6.13 -6.01
C SER A 166 -1.80 7.11 -7.12
N LEU A 167 -2.15 8.39 -7.01
CA LEU A 167 -1.72 9.41 -7.98
C LEU A 167 -0.23 9.75 -7.84
N ARG A 168 0.31 9.76 -6.62
CA ARG A 168 1.74 10.01 -6.38
C ARG A 168 2.60 8.95 -7.05
N ASP A 169 2.23 7.69 -6.94
CA ASP A 169 2.92 6.57 -7.59
C ASP A 169 3.01 6.77 -9.12
N VAL A 170 1.94 7.29 -9.75
CA VAL A 170 1.96 7.65 -11.18
C VAL A 170 2.88 8.83 -11.45
N CYS A 171 2.82 9.85 -10.59
CA CYS A 171 3.60 11.09 -10.71
C CYS A 171 5.10 10.85 -10.58
N VAL A 172 5.55 10.00 -9.63
CA VAL A 172 6.98 9.71 -9.40
C VAL A 172 7.62 8.91 -10.53
N MET A 173 6.80 8.15 -11.25
CA MET A 173 7.20 7.49 -12.51
C MET A 173 7.31 8.46 -13.69
N GLY A 174 7.05 9.75 -13.47
CA GLY A 174 7.16 10.79 -14.48
C GLY A 174 6.00 10.86 -15.46
N ALA A 175 4.85 10.29 -15.10
CA ALA A 175 3.65 10.27 -15.93
C ALA A 175 2.62 11.31 -15.49
N GLU A 176 1.93 11.90 -16.46
CA GLU A 176 0.80 12.81 -16.23
C GLU A 176 -0.45 11.97 -15.92
N PRO A 177 -1.08 12.11 -14.74
CA PRO A 177 -2.30 11.37 -14.44
C PRO A 177 -3.45 11.78 -15.37
N VAL A 178 -4.17 10.79 -15.90
CA VAL A 178 -5.28 11.01 -16.87
C VAL A 178 -6.59 10.32 -16.47
N ALA A 179 -6.55 9.38 -15.53
CA ALA A 179 -7.74 8.69 -15.07
C ALA A 179 -7.56 8.09 -13.67
N ILE A 180 -8.68 8.05 -12.92
CA ILE A 180 -8.81 7.42 -11.62
C ILE A 180 -9.87 6.31 -11.71
N ILE A 181 -9.64 5.18 -11.06
CA ILE A 181 -10.61 4.09 -10.86
C ILE A 181 -10.76 3.79 -9.38
N SER A 182 -11.96 3.41 -8.92
CA SER A 182 -12.21 3.21 -7.47
C SER A 182 -12.98 1.91 -7.19
N ASP A 183 -12.45 1.07 -6.31
CA ASP A 183 -13.10 -0.17 -5.85
C ASP A 183 -13.45 -0.07 -4.36
N LEU A 184 -14.71 -0.36 -4.01
CA LEU A 184 -15.31 -0.05 -2.70
C LEU A 184 -15.96 -1.30 -2.11
N HIS A 185 -15.59 -1.69 -0.90
CA HIS A 185 -16.17 -2.86 -0.23
C HIS A 185 -16.63 -2.49 1.17
N LEU A 186 -17.92 -2.66 1.45
CA LEU A 186 -18.49 -2.39 2.77
C LEU A 186 -19.05 -3.69 3.37
N ALA A 187 -18.72 -3.98 4.63
CA ALA A 187 -19.30 -5.13 5.32
C ALA A 187 -20.82 -5.01 5.44
N ASP A 188 -21.51 -6.14 5.63
CA ASP A 188 -22.96 -6.27 5.39
C ASP A 188 -23.83 -5.34 6.26
N ASP A 189 -23.37 -5.00 7.46
CA ASP A 189 -24.08 -4.14 8.41
C ASP A 189 -23.61 -2.67 8.36
N GLY A 190 -22.76 -2.33 7.38
CA GLY A 190 -22.21 -0.99 7.24
C GLY A 190 -23.24 0.02 6.74
N ASP A 191 -23.17 1.24 7.27
CA ASP A 191 -23.96 2.36 6.77
C ASP A 191 -23.50 2.73 5.35
N VAL A 192 -24.42 2.69 4.38
CA VAL A 192 -24.18 3.03 2.97
C VAL A 192 -23.62 4.46 2.81
N GLY A 193 -23.88 5.36 3.76
CA GLY A 193 -23.25 6.66 3.85
C GLY A 193 -21.72 6.61 3.83
N LYS A 194 -21.10 5.54 4.36
CA LYS A 194 -19.64 5.34 4.26
C LYS A 194 -19.17 5.25 2.80
N LEU A 195 -19.96 4.63 1.91
CA LEU A 195 -19.63 4.54 0.48
C LEU A 195 -19.68 5.92 -0.18
N PHE A 196 -20.71 6.71 0.12
CA PHE A 196 -20.89 8.05 -0.44
C PHE A 196 -19.80 9.00 0.05
N ASP A 197 -19.51 8.96 1.34
CA ASP A 197 -18.50 9.81 1.97
C ASP A 197 -17.09 9.49 1.47
N PHE A 198 -16.76 8.19 1.33
CA PHE A 198 -15.51 7.78 0.68
C PHE A 198 -15.41 8.29 -0.76
N THR A 199 -16.46 8.08 -1.55
CA THR A 199 -16.50 8.52 -2.95
C THR A 199 -16.36 10.04 -3.06
N ALA A 200 -16.94 10.80 -2.13
CA ALA A 200 -16.77 12.25 -2.05
C ALA A 200 -15.31 12.65 -1.79
N GLY A 201 -14.59 11.90 -0.95
CA GLY A 201 -13.15 12.07 -0.74
C GLY A 201 -12.34 11.87 -2.02
N VAL A 202 -12.63 10.81 -2.77
CA VAL A 202 -12.00 10.54 -4.09
C VAL A 202 -12.32 11.66 -5.09
N ALA A 203 -13.60 12.03 -5.20
CA ALA A 203 -14.08 13.08 -6.09
C ALA A 203 -13.47 14.45 -5.79
N THR A 204 -13.23 14.76 -4.51
CA THR A 204 -12.57 16.00 -4.09
C THR A 204 -11.15 16.08 -4.69
N VAL A 205 -10.37 15.00 -4.62
CA VAL A 205 -9.02 14.99 -5.20
C VAL A 205 -9.10 15.10 -6.72
N SER A 206 -9.99 14.32 -7.35
CA SER A 206 -10.26 14.35 -8.79
C SER A 206 -10.55 15.77 -9.31
N GLU A 207 -11.43 16.52 -8.63
CA GLU A 207 -11.77 17.90 -9.00
C GLU A 207 -10.60 18.87 -8.77
N LEU A 208 -9.85 18.72 -7.68
CA LEU A 208 -8.74 19.60 -7.36
C LEU A 208 -7.55 19.51 -8.34
N ILE A 209 -7.39 18.38 -9.02
CA ILE A 209 -6.29 18.14 -9.97
C ILE A 209 -6.75 18.02 -11.43
N ASP A 210 -8.05 18.12 -11.70
CA ASP A 210 -8.67 17.97 -13.02
C ASP A 210 -8.38 16.62 -13.68
N VAL A 211 -8.52 15.53 -12.92
CA VAL A 211 -8.33 14.14 -13.42
C VAL A 211 -9.63 13.35 -13.20
N PRO A 212 -10.27 12.79 -14.25
CA PRO A 212 -11.58 12.18 -14.12
C PRO A 212 -11.55 10.81 -13.43
N ILE A 213 -12.60 10.52 -12.67
CA ILE A 213 -12.92 9.16 -12.22
C ILE A 213 -13.67 8.44 -13.36
N VAL A 214 -13.09 7.39 -13.93
CA VAL A 214 -13.57 6.76 -15.18
C VAL A 214 -14.23 5.39 -14.97
N ALA A 215 -13.95 4.71 -13.86
CA ALA A 215 -14.54 3.42 -13.57
C ALA A 215 -14.55 3.13 -12.06
N GLY A 216 -15.39 2.18 -11.65
CA GLY A 216 -15.36 1.68 -10.29
C GLY A 216 -16.17 0.42 -10.06
N SER A 217 -16.08 -0.10 -8.84
CA SER A 217 -16.75 -1.32 -8.37
C SER A 217 -17.24 -1.14 -6.93
N THR A 218 -18.32 -1.83 -6.58
CA THR A 218 -18.91 -1.78 -5.24
C THR A 218 -19.41 -3.17 -4.84
N LEU A 219 -18.87 -3.71 -3.75
CA LEU A 219 -19.21 -5.05 -3.26
C LEU A 219 -19.35 -5.08 -1.73
N ARG A 220 -19.81 -6.22 -1.21
CA ARG A 220 -19.80 -6.50 0.23
C ARG A 220 -18.52 -7.22 0.62
N VAL A 221 -17.89 -6.81 1.71
CA VAL A 221 -16.74 -7.55 2.27
C VAL A 221 -17.22 -8.95 2.66
N GLY A 222 -16.74 -10.00 1.99
CA GLY A 222 -17.14 -11.39 2.27
C GLY A 222 -18.64 -11.67 2.09
N GLY A 223 -19.36 -10.85 1.32
CA GLY A 223 -20.80 -11.01 1.11
C GLY A 223 -21.60 -10.80 2.40
N ASP A 224 -22.42 -11.78 2.74
CA ASP A 224 -23.23 -11.87 3.96
C ASP A 224 -22.52 -12.59 5.12
N MET A 225 -21.28 -13.07 4.90
CA MET A 225 -20.49 -13.81 5.89
C MET A 225 -19.57 -12.92 6.76
N VAL A 226 -19.58 -11.60 6.57
CA VAL A 226 -18.81 -10.67 7.42
C VAL A 226 -19.74 -9.65 8.05
N LEU A 227 -19.95 -9.82 9.35
CA LEU A 227 -20.73 -8.93 10.18
C LEU A 227 -19.98 -7.63 10.50
N GLY A 228 -20.71 -6.54 10.70
CA GLY A 228 -20.20 -5.23 11.06
C GLY A 228 -20.08 -4.26 9.88
N ASP A 229 -19.32 -3.19 10.08
CA ASP A 229 -19.39 -1.97 9.27
C ASP A 229 -18.04 -1.57 8.66
N ARG A 230 -17.11 -2.54 8.57
CA ARG A 230 -15.77 -2.33 8.04
C ARG A 230 -15.83 -1.93 6.56
N LEU A 231 -15.25 -0.78 6.25
CA LEU A 231 -14.95 -0.36 4.89
C LEU A 231 -13.54 -0.79 4.49
N VAL A 232 -13.42 -1.44 3.34
CA VAL A 232 -12.17 -1.76 2.62
C VAL A 232 -12.30 -1.18 1.21
N SER A 233 -11.23 -0.61 0.67
CA SER A 233 -11.28 0.01 -0.65
C SER A 233 -9.89 0.11 -1.24
N ALA A 234 -9.81 0.25 -2.56
CA ALA A 234 -8.61 0.63 -3.28
C ALA A 234 -8.95 1.70 -4.33
N VAL A 235 -7.97 2.54 -4.65
CA VAL A 235 -8.02 3.47 -5.78
C VAL A 235 -6.85 3.17 -6.70
N GLY A 236 -7.15 3.07 -7.99
CA GLY A 236 -6.15 2.95 -9.05
C GLY A 236 -6.05 4.23 -9.86
N SER A 237 -4.86 4.53 -10.35
CA SER A 237 -4.58 5.71 -11.17
C SER A 237 -3.85 5.29 -12.44
N ILE A 238 -4.14 6.00 -13.52
CA ILE A 238 -3.52 5.80 -14.82
C ILE A 238 -2.91 7.12 -15.24
N GLY A 239 -1.64 7.08 -15.66
CA GLY A 239 -0.96 8.21 -16.26
C GLY A 239 -0.32 7.88 -17.59
N VAL A 240 0.04 8.93 -18.33
CA VAL A 240 0.72 8.82 -19.62
C VAL A 240 1.98 9.66 -19.64
N SER A 241 3.02 9.15 -20.28
CA SER A 241 4.25 9.91 -20.54
C SER A 241 4.75 9.68 -21.97
N LYS A 242 5.45 10.69 -22.49
CA LYS A 242 6.15 10.63 -23.78
C LYS A 242 7.50 9.92 -23.67
N TYR A 243 8.08 9.93 -22.48
CA TYR A 243 9.38 9.37 -22.18
C TYR A 243 9.24 8.11 -21.34
N PRO A 244 10.18 7.16 -21.46
CA PRO A 244 10.22 6.02 -20.56
C PRO A 244 10.34 6.51 -19.11
N PRO A 245 9.81 5.74 -18.14
CA PRO A 245 9.88 6.11 -16.73
C PRO A 245 11.34 6.29 -16.29
N THR A 246 11.55 7.30 -15.45
CA THR A 246 12.87 7.63 -14.90
C THR A 246 13.19 6.68 -13.76
N ALA A 247 13.87 5.57 -14.05
CA ALA A 247 14.21 4.60 -13.03
C ALA A 247 15.11 5.22 -11.93
N ARG A 248 14.93 4.80 -10.67
CA ARG A 248 15.77 5.15 -9.49
C ARG A 248 17.29 4.90 -9.67
N LYS A 249 17.69 4.31 -10.80
CA LYS A 249 19.05 3.85 -11.14
C LYS A 249 19.92 4.89 -11.86
N ARG A 250 19.39 6.08 -12.18
CA ARG A 250 20.19 7.13 -12.85
C ARG A 250 20.88 8.09 -11.89
N ALA A 251 20.69 7.95 -10.58
CA ALA A 251 21.41 8.76 -9.61
C ALA A 251 22.93 8.60 -9.80
N GLU A 252 23.67 9.70 -9.65
CA GLU A 252 25.12 9.77 -9.80
C GLU A 252 25.74 10.51 -8.61
N SER A 253 27.00 10.19 -8.29
CA SER A 253 27.72 10.95 -7.27
C SER A 253 27.89 12.41 -7.69
N GLY A 254 27.56 13.32 -6.77
CA GLY A 254 27.51 14.76 -7.02
C GLY A 254 26.11 15.30 -7.30
N ASP A 255 25.11 14.43 -7.45
CA ASP A 255 23.72 14.87 -7.52
C ASP A 255 23.26 15.52 -6.21
N VAL A 256 22.35 16.46 -6.35
CA VAL A 256 21.66 17.13 -5.25
C VAL A 256 20.35 16.39 -4.95
N ILE A 257 20.02 16.26 -3.66
CA ILE A 257 18.77 15.69 -3.19
C ILE A 257 17.85 16.83 -2.75
N LEU A 258 16.72 16.97 -3.43
CA LEU A 258 15.67 17.92 -3.11
C LEU A 258 14.50 17.21 -2.42
N LEU A 259 13.82 17.93 -1.52
CA LEU A 259 12.61 17.46 -0.85
C LEU A 259 11.57 18.57 -0.77
N THR A 260 10.33 18.27 -1.17
CA THR A 260 9.21 19.18 -0.95
C THR A 260 8.72 19.15 0.50
N GLU A 261 8.13 20.24 0.96
CA GLU A 261 7.45 20.25 2.26
C GLU A 261 6.35 19.19 2.31
N GLY A 262 6.35 18.40 3.37
CA GLY A 262 5.44 17.29 3.61
C GLY A 262 4.51 17.57 4.78
N SER A 263 3.25 17.19 4.60
CA SER A 263 2.22 17.22 5.65
C SER A 263 1.64 15.84 5.96
N GLY A 264 2.11 14.80 5.28
CA GLY A 264 1.67 13.41 5.42
C GLY A 264 0.35 13.10 4.73
N GLY A 265 -0.02 11.84 4.85
CA GLY A 265 -1.26 11.27 4.33
C GLY A 265 -1.99 10.47 5.39
N GLY A 266 -2.49 9.29 5.02
CA GLY A 266 -3.33 8.47 5.89
C GLY A 266 -2.69 8.12 7.24
N THR A 267 -1.36 7.95 7.28
CA THR A 267 -0.59 7.65 8.51
C THR A 267 -0.60 8.81 9.49
N ILE A 268 -0.30 10.04 9.03
CA ILE A 268 -0.32 11.24 9.88
C ILE A 268 -1.74 11.59 10.29
N THR A 269 -2.72 11.49 9.39
CA THR A 269 -4.15 11.69 9.69
C THR A 269 -4.65 10.72 10.74
N THR A 270 -4.30 9.44 10.62
CA THR A 270 -4.61 8.43 11.62
C THR A 270 -3.97 8.78 12.97
N THR A 271 -2.69 9.12 12.97
CA THR A 271 -1.95 9.49 14.18
C THR A 271 -2.61 10.67 14.89
N ALA A 272 -3.00 11.69 14.13
CA ALA A 272 -3.68 12.88 14.63
C ALA A 272 -5.01 12.53 15.31
N ILE A 273 -5.91 11.83 14.60
CA ILE A 273 -7.24 11.49 15.09
C ILE A 273 -7.18 10.63 16.36
N TYR A 274 -6.36 9.57 16.35
CA TYR A 274 -6.31 8.62 17.47
C TYR A 274 -5.54 9.13 18.70
N ASN A 275 -4.84 10.27 18.59
CA ASN A 275 -4.16 10.93 19.71
C ASN A 275 -4.76 12.30 20.07
N GLY A 276 -5.84 12.73 19.41
CA GLY A 276 -6.57 13.96 19.74
C GLY A 276 -5.99 15.25 19.14
N PHE A 277 -5.08 15.16 18.17
CA PHE A 277 -4.50 16.31 17.47
C PHE A 277 -5.34 16.68 16.22
N PHE A 278 -6.65 16.88 16.38
CA PHE A 278 -7.58 17.03 15.25
C PHE A 278 -7.21 18.15 14.27
N ASP A 279 -6.61 19.24 14.76
CA ASP A 279 -6.20 20.37 13.92
C ASP A 279 -5.10 20.01 12.89
N VAL A 280 -4.35 18.92 13.12
CA VAL A 280 -3.34 18.43 12.18
C VAL A 280 -3.98 17.85 10.91
N VAL A 281 -5.23 17.37 10.98
CA VAL A 281 -5.93 16.83 9.80
C VAL A 281 -6.01 17.86 8.67
N TRP A 282 -6.18 19.15 8.99
CA TRP A 282 -6.18 20.22 8.00
C TRP A 282 -4.87 20.33 7.22
N GLU A 283 -3.73 20.05 7.86
CA GLU A 283 -2.43 20.06 7.19
C GLU A 283 -2.31 18.89 6.21
N THR A 284 -2.85 17.72 6.57
CA THR A 284 -2.80 16.52 5.73
C THR A 284 -3.69 16.61 4.49
N MET A 285 -4.67 17.52 4.46
CA MET A 285 -5.57 17.75 3.32
C MET A 285 -4.91 18.64 2.24
N ASP A 286 -3.71 18.25 1.83
CA ASP A 286 -2.88 18.96 0.84
C ASP A 286 -2.86 18.24 -0.52
N ILE A 287 -2.56 18.96 -1.61
CA ILE A 287 -2.29 18.38 -2.94
C ILE A 287 -0.98 18.94 -3.56
N GLY A 288 -0.13 19.55 -2.73
CA GLY A 288 1.14 20.15 -3.12
C GLY A 288 2.06 19.20 -3.87
N PHE A 289 2.15 17.94 -3.43
CA PHE A 289 2.90 16.90 -4.13
C PHE A 289 2.51 16.80 -5.63
N ILE A 290 1.22 16.64 -5.90
CA ILE A 290 0.72 16.43 -7.28
C ILE A 290 0.90 17.72 -8.09
N LYS A 291 0.68 18.89 -7.46
CA LYS A 291 0.97 20.19 -8.10
C LYS A 291 2.44 20.34 -8.48
N ALA A 292 3.36 19.95 -7.61
CA ALA A 292 4.79 19.99 -7.85
C ALA A 292 5.16 19.08 -9.02
N SER A 293 4.72 17.82 -9.02
CA SER A 293 4.97 16.89 -10.13
C SER A 293 4.38 17.41 -11.45
N ASN A 294 3.13 17.89 -11.45
CA ASN A 294 2.50 18.49 -12.63
C ASN A 294 3.28 19.70 -13.17
N ALA A 295 3.90 20.51 -12.30
CA ALA A 295 4.76 21.61 -12.72
C ALA A 295 6.01 21.09 -13.45
N LEU A 296 6.66 20.05 -12.93
CA LEU A 296 7.83 19.43 -13.55
C LEU A 296 7.51 18.81 -14.91
N VAL A 297 6.34 18.18 -15.05
CA VAL A 297 5.86 17.64 -16.33
C VAL A 297 5.61 18.77 -17.33
N LYS A 298 4.93 19.85 -16.91
CA LYS A 298 4.61 21.01 -17.77
C LYS A 298 5.87 21.74 -18.24
N ASP A 299 6.87 21.84 -17.38
CA ASP A 299 8.16 22.49 -17.70
C ASP A 299 9.14 21.55 -18.43
N ASP A 300 8.72 20.30 -18.74
CA ASP A 300 9.51 19.29 -19.44
C ASP A 300 10.83 18.94 -18.72
N LEU A 301 10.83 19.00 -17.38
CA LEU A 301 11.99 18.75 -16.51
C LEU A 301 12.13 17.29 -16.07
N VAL A 302 11.05 16.50 -16.13
CA VAL A 302 11.04 15.11 -15.66
C VAL A 302 12.10 14.25 -16.35
N LYS A 303 12.37 14.48 -17.64
CA LYS A 303 13.39 13.72 -18.38
C LYS A 303 14.82 13.97 -17.87
N ASP A 304 15.06 15.15 -17.29
CA ASP A 304 16.37 15.66 -16.87
C ASP A 304 16.67 15.33 -15.39
N VAL A 305 15.69 14.90 -14.59
CA VAL A 305 15.93 14.42 -13.22
C VAL A 305 16.44 12.99 -13.23
N HIS A 306 17.35 12.67 -12.32
CA HIS A 306 17.96 11.34 -12.27
C HIS A 306 17.06 10.33 -11.56
N ALA A 307 16.48 10.71 -10.42
CA ALA A 307 15.48 9.91 -9.73
C ALA A 307 14.38 10.78 -9.13
N MET A 308 13.20 10.20 -8.99
CA MET A 308 12.05 10.81 -8.35
C MET A 308 11.32 9.71 -7.56
N THR A 309 10.96 9.99 -6.32
CA THR A 309 10.26 9.05 -5.43
C THR A 309 9.43 9.83 -4.42
N ASP A 310 8.40 9.22 -3.85
CA ASP A 310 7.69 9.78 -2.71
C ASP A 310 8.18 9.17 -1.40
N VAL A 311 8.27 10.01 -0.37
CA VAL A 311 8.68 9.58 0.97
C VAL A 311 7.47 9.01 1.69
N THR A 312 7.30 7.68 1.62
CA THR A 312 6.08 6.98 2.06
C THR A 312 6.25 6.20 3.38
N ASN A 313 5.58 5.05 3.52
CA ASN A 313 5.60 4.23 4.73
C ASN A 313 6.99 3.62 4.92
N GLY A 314 7.58 3.83 6.11
CA GLY A 314 9.01 3.59 6.37
C GLY A 314 9.85 4.87 6.35
N GLY A 315 9.30 5.95 5.78
CA GLY A 315 9.88 7.28 5.74
C GLY A 315 11.22 7.34 4.99
N LEU A 316 11.92 8.48 5.14
CA LEU A 316 13.19 8.72 4.47
C LEU A 316 14.24 7.64 4.82
N ARG A 317 14.19 7.04 6.03
CA ARG A 317 15.09 5.95 6.42
C ARG A 317 14.94 4.73 5.50
N GLY A 318 13.70 4.32 5.25
CA GLY A 318 13.39 3.18 4.38
C GLY A 318 13.82 3.44 2.94
N ASP A 319 13.42 4.58 2.39
CA ASP A 319 13.67 4.93 0.98
C ASP A 319 15.16 5.13 0.71
N ALA A 320 15.89 5.79 1.62
CA ALA A 320 17.32 5.97 1.49
C ALA A 320 18.08 4.63 1.51
N HIS A 321 17.67 3.70 2.38
CA HIS A 321 18.26 2.37 2.44
C HIS A 321 18.00 1.57 1.16
N GLU A 322 16.79 1.66 0.60
CA GLU A 322 16.43 0.98 -0.64
C GLU A 322 17.22 1.52 -1.85
N ILE A 323 17.29 2.85 -1.98
CA ILE A 323 18.05 3.52 -3.05
C ILE A 323 19.53 3.13 -2.95
N SER A 324 20.11 3.22 -1.76
CA SER A 324 21.53 2.88 -1.55
C SER A 324 21.81 1.40 -1.83
N SER A 325 20.96 0.49 -1.37
CA SER A 325 21.10 -0.95 -1.61
C SER A 325 20.98 -1.33 -3.09
N THR A 326 20.16 -0.60 -3.85
CA THR A 326 19.91 -0.87 -5.27
C THR A 326 20.96 -0.26 -6.19
N THR A 327 21.46 0.93 -5.84
CA THR A 327 22.41 1.70 -6.68
C THR A 327 23.88 1.49 -6.29
N GLY A 328 24.14 1.10 -5.03
CA GLY A 328 25.48 1.09 -4.45
C GLY A 328 26.05 2.48 -4.13
N LEU A 329 25.23 3.54 -4.25
CA LEU A 329 25.60 4.91 -3.93
C LEU A 329 25.33 5.22 -2.45
N GLY A 330 26.06 6.20 -1.91
CA GLY A 330 25.75 6.77 -0.60
C GLY A 330 24.86 8.00 -0.73
N LEU A 331 24.09 8.26 0.32
CA LEU A 331 23.20 9.42 0.42
C LEU A 331 23.56 10.16 1.71
N GLU A 332 23.97 11.42 1.60
CA GLU A 332 24.23 12.28 2.75
C GLU A 332 23.06 13.25 2.91
N PHE A 333 22.43 13.24 4.08
CA PHE A 333 21.28 14.08 4.40
C PHE A 333 21.57 15.05 5.53
N TYR A 334 20.91 16.21 5.54
CA TYR A 334 21.02 17.24 6.57
C TYR A 334 19.75 17.28 7.42
N GLN A 335 19.88 16.96 8.72
CA GLN A 335 18.74 16.77 9.61
C GLN A 335 17.86 18.02 9.74
N ASP A 336 18.49 19.18 9.89
CA ASP A 336 17.78 20.45 10.09
C ASP A 336 16.98 20.85 8.84
N ASP A 337 17.53 20.62 7.65
CA ASP A 337 16.87 20.93 6.38
C ASP A 337 15.65 20.03 6.15
N ILE A 338 15.75 18.74 6.49
CA ILE A 338 14.61 17.81 6.42
C ILE A 338 13.52 18.22 7.41
N ARG A 339 13.89 18.54 8.65
CA ARG A 339 12.92 18.98 9.68
C ARG A 339 12.19 20.25 9.27
N ASN A 340 12.87 21.17 8.59
CA ASN A 340 12.27 22.38 8.03
C ASN A 340 11.29 22.11 6.88
N MET A 341 11.35 20.92 6.26
CA MET A 341 10.41 20.44 5.25
C MET A 341 9.26 19.62 5.84
N VAL A 342 9.11 19.52 7.16
CA VAL A 342 7.91 18.98 7.78
C VAL A 342 7.06 20.14 8.27
N THR A 343 5.76 20.15 7.94
CA THR A 343 4.86 21.22 8.41
C THR A 343 4.90 21.35 9.95
N PRO A 344 4.94 22.58 10.51
CA PRO A 344 5.21 22.78 11.94
C PRO A 344 4.25 22.04 12.89
N LYS A 345 2.95 21.97 12.55
CA LYS A 345 1.97 21.25 13.38
C LYS A 345 2.18 19.74 13.36
N VAL A 346 2.52 19.18 12.20
CA VAL A 346 2.83 17.74 12.06
C VAL A 346 4.10 17.43 12.85
N LEU A 347 5.17 18.21 12.66
CA LEU A 347 6.43 18.02 13.39
C LEU A 347 6.22 18.07 14.90
N SER A 348 5.52 19.10 15.40
CA SER A 348 5.23 19.25 16.83
C SER A 348 4.40 18.08 17.39
N MET A 349 3.44 17.56 16.63
CA MET A 349 2.67 16.38 17.02
C MET A 349 3.57 15.14 17.12
N LEU A 350 4.41 14.88 16.11
CA LEU A 350 5.29 13.73 16.07
C LEU A 350 6.27 13.74 17.25
N GLU A 351 6.87 14.90 17.55
CA GLU A 351 7.76 15.08 18.70
C GLU A 351 7.05 14.87 20.03
N THR A 352 5.84 15.40 20.18
CA THR A 352 5.03 15.22 21.40
C THR A 352 4.70 13.75 21.66
N LEU A 353 4.54 12.97 20.58
CA LEU A 353 4.18 11.55 20.63
C LEU A 353 5.40 10.61 20.64
N ASP A 354 6.61 11.17 20.61
CA ASP A 354 7.87 10.44 20.51
C ASP A 354 7.87 9.51 19.28
N ILE A 355 7.55 10.09 18.11
CA ILE A 355 7.54 9.43 16.81
C ILE A 355 8.62 10.06 15.94
N ASP A 356 9.52 9.24 15.39
CA ASP A 356 10.56 9.70 14.47
C ASP A 356 9.95 10.20 13.14
N PRO A 357 10.09 11.48 12.78
CA PRO A 357 9.59 11.99 11.50
C PRO A 357 10.28 11.36 10.28
N LEU A 358 11.47 10.78 10.44
CA LEU A 358 12.18 10.09 9.36
C LEU A 358 11.69 8.66 9.13
N GLY A 359 10.92 8.10 10.07
CA GLY A 359 10.41 6.74 10.04
C GLY A 359 8.93 6.62 9.65
N VAL A 360 8.29 7.73 9.25
CA VAL A 360 6.87 7.79 8.87
C VAL A 360 6.67 8.50 7.53
N SER A 361 5.56 8.21 6.85
CA SER A 361 5.16 8.89 5.61
C SER A 361 4.80 10.34 5.86
N ILE A 362 5.60 11.26 5.32
CA ILE A 362 5.31 12.70 5.29
C ILE A 362 4.77 13.17 3.93
N ASP A 363 4.56 12.26 2.98
CA ASP A 363 4.00 12.52 1.65
C ASP A 363 4.78 13.61 0.88
N SER A 364 6.11 13.63 1.06
CA SER A 364 7.03 14.54 0.36
C SER A 364 7.53 13.94 -0.95
N LEU A 365 7.73 14.79 -1.97
CA LEU A 365 8.40 14.45 -3.21
C LEU A 365 9.91 14.61 -3.03
N MET A 366 10.65 13.51 -3.17
CA MET A 366 12.11 13.52 -3.20
C MET A 366 12.62 13.42 -4.64
N ILE A 367 13.55 14.30 -5.01
CA ILE A 367 14.10 14.39 -6.36
C ILE A 367 15.62 14.38 -6.26
N VAL A 368 16.26 13.53 -7.05
CA VAL A 368 17.71 13.49 -7.22
C VAL A 368 18.04 14.02 -8.61
N ALA A 369 18.87 15.05 -8.69
CA ALA A 369 19.21 15.69 -9.96
C ALA A 369 20.57 16.40 -9.94
N PRO A 370 21.19 16.63 -11.11
CA PRO A 370 22.36 17.49 -11.23
C PRO A 370 22.09 18.91 -10.69
N GLU A 371 23.12 19.57 -10.15
CA GLU A 371 22.98 20.87 -9.48
C GLU A 371 22.32 21.96 -10.35
N ASP A 372 22.58 21.98 -11.66
CA ASP A 372 22.00 22.94 -12.60
C ASP A 372 20.52 22.64 -12.90
N VAL A 373 20.15 21.36 -12.94
CA VAL A 373 18.76 20.90 -13.08
C VAL A 373 17.99 21.15 -11.79
N ALA A 374 18.59 20.86 -10.63
CA ALA A 374 18.00 21.06 -9.31
C ALA A 374 17.51 22.51 -9.10
N LYS A 375 18.27 23.51 -9.58
CA LYS A 375 17.85 24.93 -9.55
C LYS A 375 16.58 25.19 -10.38
N LYS A 376 16.46 24.56 -11.55
CA LYS A 376 15.25 24.68 -12.40
C LYS A 376 14.05 23.99 -11.75
N VAL A 377 14.26 22.79 -11.20
CA VAL A 377 13.27 22.02 -10.45
C VAL A 377 12.71 22.86 -9.28
N LYS A 378 13.58 23.47 -8.47
CA LYS A 378 13.14 24.35 -7.37
C LYS A 378 12.25 25.49 -7.86
N ASN A 379 12.69 26.22 -8.90
CA ASN A 379 11.91 27.33 -9.46
C ASN A 379 10.54 26.88 -9.98
N SER A 380 10.48 25.72 -10.65
CA SER A 380 9.23 25.14 -11.16
C SER A 380 8.25 24.81 -10.03
N VAL A 381 8.73 24.13 -8.99
CA VAL A 381 7.92 23.72 -7.83
C VAL A 381 7.49 24.93 -6.98
N GLU A 382 8.37 25.91 -6.76
CA GLU A 382 8.04 27.14 -6.04
C GLU A 382 6.99 27.98 -6.79
N SER A 383 6.97 27.93 -8.13
CA SER A 383 6.02 28.69 -8.95
C SER A 383 4.55 28.28 -8.73
N VAL A 384 4.32 27.04 -8.27
CA VAL A 384 2.99 26.53 -7.93
C VAL A 384 2.68 26.62 -6.42
N GLY A 385 3.53 27.33 -5.67
CA GLY A 385 3.35 27.60 -4.25
C GLY A 385 3.74 26.45 -3.32
N VAL A 386 4.51 25.48 -3.80
CA VAL A 386 5.01 24.35 -3.01
C VAL A 386 6.43 24.66 -2.56
N LYS A 387 6.69 24.55 -1.26
CA LYS A 387 8.02 24.76 -0.69
C LYS A 387 8.90 23.54 -0.99
N ILE A 388 10.16 23.79 -1.35
CA ILE A 388 11.14 22.76 -1.68
C ILE A 388 12.53 23.22 -1.23
N ALA A 389 13.30 22.31 -0.66
CA ALA A 389 14.66 22.57 -0.22
C ALA A 389 15.62 21.48 -0.71
N GLU A 390 16.90 21.85 -0.76
CA GLU A 390 17.99 20.89 -0.82
C GLU A 390 18.20 20.33 0.57
N ILE A 391 18.23 18.99 0.68
CA ILE A 391 18.33 18.28 1.95
C ILE A 391 19.55 17.39 2.03
N GLY A 392 20.37 17.33 0.98
CA GLY A 392 21.45 16.37 0.91
C GLY A 392 22.09 16.24 -0.46
N THR A 393 23.07 15.35 -0.55
CA THR A 393 23.82 15.04 -1.77
C THR A 393 24.08 13.55 -1.91
N VAL A 394 24.36 13.11 -3.14
CA VAL A 394 24.70 11.72 -3.47
C VAL A 394 26.22 11.55 -3.55
N ASP A 395 26.75 10.48 -2.97
CA ASP A 395 28.18 10.18 -2.97
C ASP A 395 28.50 8.70 -3.25
N ASN A 396 29.78 8.33 -3.12
CA ASN A 396 30.28 6.99 -3.43
C ASN A 396 30.52 6.11 -2.18
N THR A 397 29.99 6.44 -1.00
CA THR A 397 30.27 5.62 0.20
C THR A 397 29.48 4.32 0.21
N GLY A 398 28.37 4.25 -0.53
CA GLY A 398 27.46 3.10 -0.55
C GLY A 398 26.60 2.95 0.70
N ILE A 399 26.51 3.98 1.55
CA ILE A 399 25.68 3.99 2.75
C ILE A 399 24.88 5.29 2.91
N PRO A 400 23.59 5.21 3.32
CA PRO A 400 22.78 6.39 3.64
C PRO A 400 23.09 6.91 5.04
N ARG A 401 23.24 8.23 5.19
CA ARG A 401 23.75 8.88 6.39
C ARG A 401 23.04 10.20 6.66
N MET A 402 22.87 10.52 7.92
CA MET A 402 22.31 11.77 8.40
C MET A 402 23.39 12.56 9.15
N ILE A 403 23.54 13.83 8.78
CA ILE A 403 24.34 14.79 9.51
C ILE A 403 23.41 15.54 10.45
N ASN A 404 23.60 15.30 11.75
CA ASN A 404 22.81 15.92 12.80
C ASN A 404 23.22 17.38 13.02
N SER A 405 22.39 18.15 13.75
CA SER A 405 22.66 19.57 14.03
C SER A 405 23.97 19.81 14.78
N ASP A 406 24.52 18.79 15.47
CA ASP A 406 25.82 18.84 16.17
C ASP A 406 27.01 18.39 15.28
N GLY A 407 26.75 18.08 14.00
CA GLY A 407 27.73 17.61 13.03
C GLY A 407 28.08 16.13 13.17
N LYS A 408 27.41 15.37 14.04
CA LYS A 408 27.60 13.92 14.09
C LYS A 408 26.90 13.22 12.95
N GLU A 409 27.55 12.19 12.43
CA GLU A 409 27.04 11.32 11.40
C GLU A 409 26.34 10.11 12.02
N GLU A 410 25.11 9.84 11.59
CA GLU A 410 24.33 8.66 11.93
C GLU A 410 24.04 7.86 10.65
N ILE A 411 24.25 6.55 10.67
CA ILE A 411 23.86 5.67 9.56
C ILE A 411 22.35 5.45 9.61
N LEU A 412 21.67 5.65 8.47
CA LEU A 412 20.23 5.42 8.36
C LEU A 412 19.96 3.94 8.07
N GLU A 413 19.73 3.16 9.13
CA GLU A 413 19.29 1.77 9.01
C GLU A 413 17.75 1.66 9.10
N PRO A 414 17.13 0.77 8.31
CA PRO A 414 15.71 0.49 8.44
C PRO A 414 15.43 -0.33 9.70
N LEU A 415 14.36 0.03 10.41
CA LEU A 415 13.84 -0.79 11.52
C LEU A 415 13.11 -2.02 10.97
N PHE A 416 12.97 -3.09 11.77
CA PHE A 416 12.29 -4.32 11.33
C PHE A 416 10.78 -4.10 11.06
N ARG A 417 10.18 -3.06 11.65
CA ARG A 417 8.83 -2.56 11.34
C ARG A 417 8.84 -1.03 11.32
N GLU A 418 7.92 -0.43 10.57
CA GLU A 418 7.64 1.01 10.63
C GLU A 418 7.44 1.51 12.07
N ALA A 419 7.86 2.75 12.34
CA ALA A 419 7.71 3.40 13.64
C ALA A 419 6.28 3.26 14.17
N ALA A 420 6.15 2.68 15.37
CA ALA A 420 4.84 2.38 15.93
C ALA A 420 4.06 3.65 16.33
N TYR A 421 3.14 4.11 15.47
CA TYR A 421 2.35 5.33 15.71
C TYR A 421 0.98 5.12 16.39
N THR A 422 0.55 3.86 16.58
CA THR A 422 -0.66 3.53 17.37
C THR A 422 -0.31 2.76 18.62
N LYS A 423 -1.15 2.88 19.67
CA LYS A 423 -0.97 2.13 20.92
C LYS A 423 -0.88 0.62 20.71
N ILE A 424 -1.70 0.05 19.81
CA ILE A 424 -1.66 -1.38 19.50
C ILE A 424 -0.33 -1.72 18.81
N LYS A 425 0.09 -0.97 17.78
CA LYS A 425 1.39 -1.18 17.13
C LYS A 425 2.56 -1.12 18.13
N LYS A 426 2.53 -0.17 19.08
CA LYS A 426 3.55 -0.05 20.14
C LYS A 426 3.61 -1.28 21.05
N LEU A 427 2.47 -1.96 21.28
CA LEU A 427 2.40 -3.20 22.07
C LEU A 427 2.91 -4.44 21.33
N VAL A 428 2.65 -4.55 20.02
CA VAL A 428 3.15 -5.69 19.21
C VAL A 428 4.68 -5.61 19.06
N GLY A 429 5.26 -4.41 19.21
CA GLY A 429 6.70 -4.18 19.17
C GLY A 429 7.30 -4.27 17.77
N GLU A 430 8.59 -3.94 17.69
CA GLU A 430 9.36 -3.83 16.44
C GLU A 430 10.44 -4.93 16.31
N THR A 431 10.48 -5.92 17.21
CA THR A 431 11.54 -6.94 17.22
C THR A 431 11.30 -8.09 16.24
N THR A 432 12.36 -8.51 15.54
CA THR A 432 12.40 -9.70 14.69
C THR A 432 12.09 -10.97 15.50
N PRO A 433 11.15 -11.82 15.06
CA PRO A 433 10.93 -13.12 15.70
C PRO A 433 12.17 -14.03 15.62
N GLU A 434 12.44 -14.81 16.66
CA GLU A 434 13.59 -15.74 16.68
C GLU A 434 13.56 -16.79 15.54
N ASP A 435 12.36 -17.14 15.06
CA ASP A 435 12.14 -18.16 14.02
C ASP A 435 11.97 -17.59 12.59
N PHE A 436 12.40 -16.36 12.32
CA PHE A 436 12.10 -15.67 11.06
C PHE A 436 12.61 -16.40 9.79
N GLU A 437 13.73 -17.12 9.85
CA GLU A 437 14.20 -17.94 8.71
C GLU A 437 13.23 -19.08 8.39
N ILE A 438 12.72 -19.77 9.41
CA ILE A 438 11.75 -20.86 9.25
C ILE A 438 10.45 -20.32 8.65
N MET A 439 10.02 -19.13 9.09
CA MET A 439 8.85 -18.45 8.52
C MET A 439 9.04 -18.17 7.03
N LYS A 440 10.21 -17.65 6.63
CA LYS A 440 10.54 -17.38 5.23
C LYS A 440 10.51 -18.66 4.37
N GLU A 441 11.04 -19.77 4.86
CA GLU A 441 11.00 -21.07 4.16
C GLU A 441 9.56 -21.54 3.92
N LYS A 442 8.69 -21.45 4.96
CA LYS A 442 7.28 -21.83 4.84
C LYS A 442 6.54 -20.96 3.84
N VAL A 443 6.77 -19.64 3.86
CA VAL A 443 6.16 -18.69 2.92
C VAL A 443 6.67 -18.92 1.50
N GLN A 444 7.97 -19.17 1.30
CA GLN A 444 8.53 -19.53 -0.01
C GLN A 444 7.84 -20.77 -0.57
N LYS A 445 7.70 -21.83 0.24
CA LYS A 445 7.04 -23.07 -0.19
C LYS A 445 5.60 -22.82 -0.66
N ALA A 446 4.85 -21.96 0.03
CA ALA A 446 3.49 -21.58 -0.38
C ALA A 446 3.48 -20.82 -1.72
N ALA A 447 4.44 -19.92 -1.95
CA ALA A 447 4.60 -19.21 -3.22
C ALA A 447 4.93 -20.17 -4.37
N ASP A 448 5.91 -21.06 -4.20
CA ASP A 448 6.30 -22.06 -5.21
C ASP A 448 5.12 -22.97 -5.58
N ASN A 449 4.34 -23.39 -4.58
CA ASN A 449 3.15 -24.20 -4.79
C ASN A 449 2.06 -23.43 -5.55
N SER A 450 1.93 -22.12 -5.31
CA SER A 450 1.01 -21.26 -6.07
C SER A 450 1.41 -21.15 -7.54
N ILE A 451 2.72 -21.03 -7.83
CA ILE A 451 3.24 -21.04 -9.21
C ILE A 451 2.92 -22.37 -9.91
N LYS A 452 3.22 -23.50 -9.26
CA LYS A 452 2.91 -24.83 -9.80
C LYS A 452 1.41 -25.03 -10.04
N LYS A 453 0.57 -24.57 -9.11
CA LYS A 453 -0.89 -24.60 -9.23
C LYS A 453 -1.36 -23.80 -10.45
N LYS A 454 -0.87 -22.57 -10.63
CA LYS A 454 -1.16 -21.73 -11.80
C LYS A 454 -0.80 -22.44 -13.12
N GLU A 455 0.38 -23.05 -13.21
CA GLU A 455 0.82 -23.77 -14.41
C GLU A 455 -0.08 -24.97 -14.72
N ARG A 456 -0.47 -25.75 -13.70
CA ARG A 456 -1.41 -26.87 -13.87
C ARG A 456 -2.76 -26.39 -14.40
N VAL A 457 -3.31 -25.29 -13.86
CA VAL A 457 -4.59 -24.71 -14.29
C VAL A 457 -4.52 -24.24 -15.75
N ILE A 458 -3.45 -23.54 -16.14
CA ILE A 458 -3.27 -23.10 -17.53
C ILE A 458 -3.24 -24.30 -18.48
N ASN A 459 -2.49 -25.35 -18.14
CA ASN A 459 -2.41 -26.56 -18.96
C ASN A 459 -3.76 -27.28 -19.05
N TYR A 460 -4.49 -27.39 -17.94
CA TYR A 460 -5.83 -27.98 -17.93
C TYR A 460 -6.79 -27.20 -18.83
N ILE A 461 -6.85 -25.87 -18.71
CA ILE A 461 -7.75 -25.04 -19.53
C ILE A 461 -7.37 -25.18 -21.02
N LYS A 462 -6.08 -25.06 -21.38
CA LYS A 462 -5.64 -25.17 -22.78
C LYS A 462 -5.91 -26.53 -23.41
N ASN A 463 -5.83 -27.61 -22.63
CA ASN A 463 -6.08 -28.96 -23.12
C ASN A 463 -7.58 -29.31 -23.22
N ASN A 464 -8.45 -28.52 -22.59
CA ASN A 464 -9.90 -28.69 -22.59
C ASN A 464 -10.65 -27.55 -23.33
N SER A 465 -9.95 -26.63 -24.00
CA SER A 465 -10.54 -25.53 -24.80
C SER A 465 -10.61 -25.86 -26.28
#